data_AF-A0A0K1NMH2-F1
#
_entry.id   AF-A0A0K1NMH2-F1
#
_cell.length_a   1.000
_cell.length_b   1.000
_cell.length_c   1.000
_cell.angle_alpha   90.00
_cell.angle_beta   90.00
_cell.angle_gamma   90.00
#
_symmetry.space_group_name_H-M   'P 1'
#
loop_
_entity.id
_entity.type
_entity.pdbx_description
1 polymer ?
#
loop_
_entity_poly.entity_id
_entity_poly.type
_entity_poly.pdbx_seq_one_letter_code
_entity_poly.pdbx_strand_id
1 'polypeptide(L)' 'MKTIIESLLELTDISDNNNRIEVYKGMAQKLKDATEEVQFHLMECFYSNLCGLMAHSEMGRTEYKKVNQLLQHFHNVLVK' A
#
# COMPACT_ATOMS: atom_id res chain seq x y z
N MET A 1 1.98 8.82 8.22
CA MET A 1 1.07 7.67 8.33
C MET A 1 -0.32 7.90 7.75
N LYS A 2 -1.05 8.96 8.13
CA LYS A 2 -2.41 9.27 7.62
C LYS A 2 -2.53 9.18 6.09
N THR A 3 -1.62 9.83 5.35
CA THR A 3 -1.61 9.83 3.87
C THR A 3 -1.43 8.45 3.23
N ILE A 4 -0.70 7.55 3.89
CA ILE A 4 -0.49 6.17 3.44
C ILE A 4 -1.79 5.38 3.59
N ILE A 5 -2.44 5.49 4.75
CA ILE A 5 -3.71 4.82 5.04
C ILE A 5 -4.79 5.31 4.06
N GLU A 6 -4.88 6.62 3.80
CA GLU A 6 -5.81 7.19 2.82
C GLU A 6 -5.52 6.66 1.41
N SER A 7 -4.25 6.60 1.00
CA SER A 7 -3.87 6.05 -0.31
C SER A 7 -4.26 4.58 -0.48
N LEU A 8 -4.17 3.78 0.59
CA LEU A 8 -4.59 2.38 0.59
C LEU A 8 -6.12 2.24 0.44
N LEU A 9 -6.90 3.12 1.09
CA LEU A 9 -8.36 3.12 0.96
C LEU A 9 -8.80 3.59 -0.43
N GLU A 10 -8.13 4.59 -1.01
CA GLU A 10 -8.41 4.97 -2.40
C GLU A 10 -8.12 3.81 -3.38
N LEU A 11 -7.07 3.00 -3.11
CA LEU A 11 -6.78 1.81 -3.89
C LEU A 11 -7.89 0.75 -3.81
N THR A 12 -8.64 0.66 -2.70
CA THR A 12 -9.79 -0.25 -2.62
C THR A 12 -10.94 0.17 -3.50
N ASP A 13 -11.09 1.48 -3.74
CA ASP A 13 -12.19 2.02 -4.54
C ASP A 13 -11.92 1.95 -6.05
N ILE A 14 -10.64 1.91 -6.47
CA ILE A 14 -10.24 1.95 -7.89
C ILE A 14 -9.72 0.62 -8.45
N SER A 15 -9.45 -0.36 -7.58
CA SER A 15 -9.01 -1.70 -8.01
C SER A 15 -10.19 -2.49 -8.55
N ASP A 16 -9.96 -3.24 -9.64
CA ASP A 16 -10.93 -4.18 -10.20
C ASP A 16 -10.72 -5.63 -9.71
N ASN A 17 -9.73 -5.85 -8.84
CA ASN A 17 -9.35 -7.17 -8.36
C ASN A 17 -9.62 -7.32 -6.86
N ASN A 18 -10.56 -8.23 -6.53
CA ASN A 18 -10.98 -8.48 -5.15
C ASN A 18 -9.82 -8.88 -4.22
N ASN A 19 -8.84 -9.65 -4.70
CA ASN A 19 -7.70 -10.04 -3.87
C ASN A 19 -6.83 -8.83 -3.54
N ARG A 20 -6.58 -7.94 -4.51
CA ARG A 20 -5.83 -6.69 -4.28
C ARG A 20 -6.60 -5.75 -3.34
N ILE A 21 -7.92 -5.65 -3.51
CA ILE A 21 -8.80 -4.87 -2.61
C ILE A 21 -8.62 -5.34 -1.16
N GLU A 22 -8.72 -6.64 -0.90
CA GLU A 22 -8.57 -7.19 0.46
C GLU A 22 -7.15 -6.96 1.02
N VAL A 23 -6.12 -7.02 0.18
CA VAL A 23 -4.75 -6.70 0.57
C VAL A 23 -4.62 -5.23 1.00
N TYR A 24 -5.13 -4.29 0.21
CA TYR A 24 -5.07 -2.86 0.54
C TYR A 24 -5.87 -2.52 1.80
N LYS A 25 -7.09 -3.04 1.91
CA LYS A 25 -7.96 -2.86 3.06
C LYS A 25 -7.35 -3.44 4.33
N GLY A 26 -6.82 -4.65 4.25
CA GLY A 26 -6.17 -5.34 5.37
C GLY A 26 -4.94 -4.57 5.88
N MET A 27 -4.13 -4.03 4.97
CA MET A 27 -2.98 -3.22 5.36
C MET A 27 -3.41 -1.89 5.99
N ALA A 28 -4.41 -1.21 5.42
CA ALA A 28 -4.93 0.04 5.98
C ALA A 28 -5.42 -0.14 7.42
N GLN A 29 -6.12 -1.25 7.69
CA GLN A 29 -6.60 -1.58 9.03
C GLN A 29 -5.44 -1.88 9.99
N LYS A 30 -4.48 -2.72 9.58
CA LYS A 30 -3.29 -3.01 10.39
C LYS A 30 -2.51 -1.75 10.77
N LEU A 31 -2.36 -0.80 9.84
CA LEU A 31 -1.70 0.47 10.12
C LEU A 31 -2.49 1.35 11.10
N LYS A 32 -3.83 1.38 11.00
CA LYS A 32 -4.67 2.15 11.93
C LYS A 32 -4.55 1.65 13.37
N ASP A 33 -4.46 0.34 13.56
CA ASP A 33 -4.49 -0.28 14.88
C ASP A 33 -3.10 -0.45 15.52
N ALA A 34 -2.03 -0.34 14.72
CA ALA A 34 -0.66 -0.53 15.16
C ALA A 34 -0.08 0.72 15.87
N THR A 35 0.84 0.48 16.80
CA THR A 35 1.72 1.52 17.36
C THR A 35 2.67 2.04 16.28
N GLU A 36 3.26 3.21 16.49
CA GLU A 36 4.15 3.83 15.50
C GLU A 36 5.33 2.92 15.12
N GLU A 37 5.99 2.30 16.10
CA GLU A 37 7.09 1.34 15.86
C GLU A 37 6.64 0.16 14.98
N VAL A 38 5.47 -0.40 15.27
CA VAL A 38 4.90 -1.52 14.51
C VAL A 38 4.47 -1.07 13.11
N GLN A 39 3.97 0.16 12.94
CA GLN A 39 3.61 0.70 11.63
C GLN A 39 4.81 0.76 10.68
N PHE A 40 6.00 1.16 11.16
CA PHE A 40 7.21 1.17 10.34
C PHE A 40 7.58 -0.23 9.86
N HIS A 41 7.61 -1.22 10.76
CA HIS A 41 7.92 -2.61 10.38
C HIS A 41 6.90 -3.19 9.38
N LEU A 42 5.60 -2.92 9.60
CA LEU A 42 4.55 -3.31 8.66
C LEU A 42 4.78 -2.69 7.29
N MET A 43 5.16 -1.41 7.24
CA MET A 43 5.43 -0.71 5.98
C MET A 43 6.62 -1.31 5.21
N GLU A 44 7.72 -1.66 5.87
CA GLU A 44 8.87 -2.31 5.23
C GLU A 44 8.48 -3.63 4.57
N CYS A 45 7.77 -4.48 5.33
CA CYS A 45 7.27 -5.76 4.82
C CYS A 45 6.34 -5.54 3.63
N PHE A 46 5.43 -4.57 3.74
CA PHE A 46 4.43 -4.32 2.72
C PHE A 46 5.01 -3.68 1.44
N TYR A 47 6.02 -2.83 1.57
CA TYR A 47 6.74 -2.23 0.44
C TYR A 47 7.28 -3.31 -0.50
N SER A 48 7.97 -4.31 0.04
CA SER A 48 8.52 -5.42 -0.74
C SER A 48 7.42 -6.23 -1.46
N ASN A 49 6.31 -6.49 -0.77
CA ASN A 49 5.17 -7.21 -1.34
C ASN A 49 4.50 -6.43 -2.48
N LEU A 50 4.33 -5.11 -2.34
CA LEU A 50 3.77 -4.28 -3.41
C LEU A 50 4.66 -4.19 -4.64
N CYS A 51 5.99 -4.11 -4.45
CA CYS A 51 6.93 -4.18 -5.57
C CYS A 51 6.76 -5.49 -6.35
N GLY A 52 6.64 -6.62 -5.65
CA GLY A 52 6.35 -7.92 -6.26
C GLY A 52 4.98 -7.97 -6.95
N LEU A 53 3.96 -7.39 -6.33
CA LEU A 53 2.62 -7.29 -6.90
C LEU A 53 2.64 -6.53 -8.24
N MET A 54 3.33 -5.38 -8.28
CA MET A 54 3.47 -4.59 -9.51
C MET A 54 4.27 -5.29 -10.60
N ALA A 55 5.30 -6.06 -10.24
CA ALA A 55 6.14 -6.77 -11.22
C ALA A 55 5.42 -7.96 -11.88
N HIS A 56 4.41 -8.54 -11.21
CA HIS A 56 3.81 -9.81 -11.61
C HIS A 56 2.28 -9.78 -11.81
N SER A 57 1.64 -8.62 -11.69
CA SER A 57 0.18 -8.50 -11.84
C SER A 57 -0.19 -7.53 -12.96
N GLU A 58 -1.19 -7.91 -13.75
CA GLU A 58 -1.89 -6.96 -14.62
C GLU A 58 -2.75 -6.04 -13.75
N MET A 59 -2.47 -4.74 -13.86
CA MET A 59 -3.18 -3.68 -13.17
C MET A 59 -3.69 -2.66 -14.18
N GLY A 60 -4.87 -2.10 -13.92
CA GLY A 60 -5.36 -0.93 -14.64
C GLY A 60 -4.39 0.26 -14.48
N ARG A 61 -4.29 1.12 -15.50
CA ARG A 61 -3.39 2.28 -15.50
C ARG A 61 -3.55 3.18 -14.27
N THR A 62 -4.79 3.40 -13.83
CA THR A 62 -5.10 4.26 -12.68
C THR A 62 -4.59 3.65 -11.39
N GLU A 63 -4.88 2.36 -11.14
CA GLU A 63 -4.38 1.62 -9.99
C GLU A 63 -2.85 1.59 -9.98
N TYR A 64 -2.23 1.21 -11.10
CA TYR A 64 -0.77 1.16 -11.24
C TYR A 64 -0.10 2.49 -10.85
N LYS A 65 -0.64 3.61 -11.37
CA LYS A 65 -0.10 4.95 -11.05
C LYS A 65 -0.20 5.26 -9.56
N LYS A 66 -1.32 4.91 -8.92
CA LYS A 66 -1.54 5.16 -7.49
C LYS A 66 -0.66 4.25 -6.62
N VAL A 67 -0.48 2.98 -6.98
CA VAL A 67 0.46 2.08 -6.29
C VAL A 67 1.89 2.62 -6.40
N ASN A 68 2.31 3.11 -7.56
CA ASN A 68 3.63 3.70 -7.72
C ASN A 68 3.83 4.95 -6.83
N GLN A 69 2.81 5.80 -6.70
CA GLN A 69 2.84 6.94 -5.77
C GLN A 69 2.92 6.48 -4.32
N LEU A 70 2.19 5.42 -3.95
CA LEU A 70 2.27 4.83 -2.61
C LEU A 70 3.67 4.28 -2.31
N LEU A 71 4.31 3.60 -3.27
CA LEU A 71 5.70 3.13 -3.14
C LEU A 71 6.68 4.29 -2.93
N GLN A 72 6.51 5.41 -3.64
CA GLN A 72 7.32 6.61 -3.42
C GLN A 72 7.13 7.17 -2.01
N HIS A 73 5.89 7.22 -1.51
CA HIS A 73 5.62 7.64 -0.13
C HIS A 73 6.27 6.70 0.89
N PHE A 74 6.23 5.38 0.67
CA PHE A 74 6.93 4.44 1.53
C PHE A 74 8.43 4.66 1.52
N HIS A 75 9.05 4.78 0.34
CA HIS A 75 10.47 5.04 0.22
C HIS A 75 10.90 6.32 0.98
N ASN A 76 10.13 7.40 0.85
CA ASN A 76 10.39 8.66 1.54
C ASN A 76 10.24 8.60 3.07
N VAL A 77 9.49 7.62 3.59
CA VAL A 77 9.32 7.42 5.03
C VAL A 77 10.36 6.45 5.58
N LEU A 78 10.71 5.40 4.83
CA LEU A 78 11.59 4.32 5.26
C LEU A 78 13.09 4.63 5.06
N VAL A 79 13.45 5.40 4.03
CA VAL A 79 14.84 5.68 3.65
C VAL A 79 15.29 7.08 4.11
N LYS A 80 14.70 7.58 5.20
CA LYS A 80 15.08 8.86 5.81
C LYS A 80 16.31 8.73 6.69
#